data_AF-A0A521UJS0-F1
#
_entry.id   AF-A0A521UJS0-F1
#
_cell.length_a   1.000
_cell.length_b   1.000
_cell.length_c   1.000
_cell.angle_alpha   90.00
_cell.angle_beta   90.00
_cell.angle_gamma   90.00
#
_symmetry.space_group_name_H-M   'P 1'
#
loop_
_entity.id
_entity.type
_entity.pdbx_description
1 polymer ?
#
loop_
_entity_poly.entity_id
_entity_poly.type
_entity_poly.pdbx_seq_one_letter_code
_entity_poly.pdbx_strand_id
1 'polypeptide(L)'
;MFQVIILINFVSILVQVLSFAVFIRALLSWFPVKPDNPLVVILFQITEPVLAPLRKVVPMVGMMDITPLVAIIVLQIVSGLIGQLAYYYY
;
A
#
# COMPACT_ATOMS: atom_id res chain seq x y z
N MET A 1 -13.96 23.92 -6.78
CA MET A 1 -14.68 22.64 -6.61
C MET A 1 -14.15 21.56 -7.55
N PHE A 2 -14.20 21.75 -8.88
CA PHE A 2 -13.68 20.78 -9.86
C PHE A 2 -12.22 20.33 -9.63
N GLN A 3 -11.31 21.27 -9.38
CA GLN A 3 -9.89 20.96 -9.10
C GLN A 3 -9.70 20.08 -7.86
N VAL A 4 -10.54 20.25 -6.84
CA VAL A 4 -10.49 19.47 -5.59
C VAL A 4 -10.90 18.02 -5.84
N ILE A 5 -11.95 17.82 -6.64
CA ILE A 5 -12.43 16.49 -7.03
C ILE A 5 -11.35 15.72 -7.81
N ILE A 6 -10.66 16.38 -8.75
CA ILE A 6 -9.56 15.76 -9.50
C ILE A 6 -8.46 15.29 -8.55
N LEU A 7 -8.06 16.14 -7.60
CA LEU A 7 -7.03 15.80 -6.63
C LEU A 7 -7.44 14.60 -5.76
N ILE A 8 -8.68 14.60 -5.27
CA ILE A 8 -9.24 13.50 -4.46
C ILE A 8 -9.21 12.18 -5.24
N ASN A 9 -9.67 12.20 -6.51
CA ASN A 9 -9.68 11.01 -7.35
C ASN A 9 -8.27 10.51 -7.66
N PHE A 10 -7.33 11.41 -7.95
CA PHE A 10 -5.94 11.06 -8.18
C PHE A 10 -5.32 10.38 -6.96
N VAL A 11 -5.50 10.95 -5.76
CA VAL A 11 -4.99 10.36 -4.52
C VAL A 11 -5.68 9.02 -4.21
N SER A 12 -6.98 8.90 -4.45
CA SER A 12 -7.72 7.65 -4.28
C SER A 12 -7.15 6.53 -5.14
N ILE A 13 -6.86 6.81 -6.42
CA ILE A 13 -6.26 5.84 -7.34
C ILE A 13 -4.86 5.44 -6.85
N LEU A 14 -4.03 6.40 -6.40
CA LEU A 14 -2.70 6.08 -5.87
C LEU A 14 -2.78 5.15 -4.65
N VAL A 15 -3.69 5.41 -3.71
CA VAL A 15 -3.88 4.57 -2.53
C VAL A 15 -4.35 3.17 -2.92
N GLN A 16 -5.25 3.04 -3.90
CA GLN A 16 -5.70 1.74 -4.39
C GLN A 16 -4.57 0.95 -5.06
N VAL A 17 -3.78 1.60 -5.93
CA VAL A 17 -2.62 0.97 -6.59
C VAL A 17 -1.58 0.53 -5.56
N LEU A 18 -1.27 1.37 -4.58
CA LEU A 18 -0.35 1.02 -3.49
C LEU A 18 -0.88 -0.13 -2.64
N SER A 19 -2.17 -0.13 -2.32
CA SER A 19 -2.80 -1.23 -1.56
C SER A 19 -2.66 -2.56 -2.30
N PHE A 20 -2.94 -2.56 -3.60
CA PHE A 20 -2.80 -3.75 -4.43
C PHE A 20 -1.33 -4.19 -4.58
N ALA A 21 -0.40 -3.25 -4.74
CA ALA A 21 1.02 -3.55 -4.80
C ALA A 21 1.53 -4.17 -3.50
N VAL A 22 1.14 -3.64 -2.34
CA VAL A 22 1.49 -4.21 -1.03
C VAL A 22 0.86 -5.60 -0.87
N PHE A 23 -0.38 -5.79 -1.31
CA PHE A 23 -1.04 -7.09 -1.29
C PHE A 23 -0.29 -8.13 -2.15
N ILE A 24 0.08 -7.79 -3.38
CA ILE A 24 0.91 -8.67 -4.22
C ILE A 24 2.24 -8.96 -3.52
N ARG A 25 2.88 -7.95 -2.92
CA ARG A 25 4.17 -8.15 -2.23
C ARG A 25 4.04 -9.11 -1.05
N ALA A 26 2.94 -9.01 -0.30
CA ALA A 26 2.63 -9.94 0.78
C ALA A 26 2.46 -11.37 0.23
N LEU A 27 1.70 -11.54 -0.84
CA LEU A 27 1.52 -12.84 -1.48
C LEU A 27 2.85 -13.41 -1.98
N LEU A 28 3.65 -12.62 -2.71
CA LEU A 28 4.94 -13.03 -3.25
C LEU A 28 5.94 -13.41 -2.14
N SER A 29 5.79 -12.91 -0.92
CA SER A 29 6.64 -13.31 0.21
C SER A 29 6.43 -14.78 0.63
N TRP A 30 5.28 -15.39 0.30
CA TRP A 30 5.01 -16.80 0.55
C TRP A 30 5.45 -17.72 -0.59
N PHE A 31 5.72 -17.16 -1.77
CA PHE A 31 6.21 -17.92 -2.91
C PHE A 31 7.72 -17.76 -3.05
N PRO A 32 8.47 -18.84 -3.37
CA PRO A 32 9.90 -18.75 -3.61
C PRO A 32 10.15 -18.13 -5.00
N VAL A 33 10.02 -16.81 -5.12
CA VAL A 33 10.34 -16.04 -6.33
C VAL A 33 11.75 -15.47 -6.22
N LYS A 34 12.51 -15.49 -7.32
CA LYS A 34 13.87 -14.96 -7.30
C LYS A 34 13.86 -13.44 -7.05
N PRO A 35 14.67 -12.92 -6.10
CA PRO A 35 14.70 -11.49 -5.77
C PRO A 35 15.16 -10.57 -6.92
N ASP A 36 15.90 -11.10 -7.88
CA ASP A 36 16.41 -10.39 -9.06
C ASP A 36 15.37 -10.28 -10.19
N ASN A 37 14.19 -10.89 -10.03
CA ASN A 37 13.10 -10.75 -10.99
C ASN A 37 12.70 -9.27 -11.11
N PRO A 38 12.72 -8.67 -12.32
CA PRO A 38 12.41 -7.25 -12.51
C PRO A 38 11.07 -6.82 -11.89
N LEU A 39 10.05 -7.68 -11.94
CA LEU A 39 8.74 -7.38 -11.36
C LEU A 39 8.79 -7.32 -9.83
N VAL A 40 9.57 -8.20 -9.19
CA VAL A 40 9.77 -8.20 -7.73
C VAL A 40 10.52 -6.94 -7.31
N VAL A 41 11.56 -6.55 -8.06
CA VAL A 41 12.34 -5.33 -7.79
C VAL A 41 11.46 -4.08 -7.89
N ILE A 42 10.67 -3.96 -8.96
CA ILE A 42 9.75 -2.83 -9.14
C ILE A 42 8.73 -2.80 -8.01
N LEU A 43 8.14 -3.94 -7.67
CA LEU A 43 7.16 -4.03 -6.59
C LEU A 43 7.75 -3.62 -5.25
N PHE A 44 8.98 -4.05 -4.96
CA PHE A 44 9.72 -3.65 -3.78
C PHE A 44 9.90 -2.12 -3.77
N GLN A 45 10.43 -1.54 -4.83
CA GLN A 45 10.66 -0.08 -4.93
C GLN A 45 9.39 0.76 -4.73
N ILE A 46 8.26 0.33 -5.28
CA ILE A 46 6.98 1.04 -5.15
C ILE A 46 6.42 0.96 -3.73
N THR A 47 6.59 -0.19 -3.07
CA THR A 47 5.98 -0.45 -1.75
C THR A 47 6.90 -0.10 -0.58
N GLU A 48 8.22 -0.02 -0.78
CA GLU A 48 9.21 0.34 0.24
C GLU A 48 8.93 1.65 0.97
N PRO A 49 8.57 2.76 0.30
CA PRO A 49 8.29 4.02 0.98
C PRO A 49 7.19 3.92 2.04
N VAL A 50 6.24 2.99 1.85
CA VAL A 50 5.16 2.72 2.82
C VAL A 50 5.60 1.69 3.86
N LEU A 51 6.27 0.62 3.44
CA LEU A 51 6.61 -0.50 4.32
C LEU A 51 7.84 -0.25 5.21
N ALA A 52 8.83 0.52 4.75
CA ALA A 52 10.05 0.76 5.51
C ALA A 52 9.82 1.58 6.79
N PRO A 53 9.01 2.66 6.80
CA PRO A 53 8.63 3.34 8.03
C PRO A 53 7.85 2.44 8.99
N LEU A 54 6.91 1.64 8.46
CA LEU A 54 6.10 0.75 9.29
C LEU A 54 6.92 -0.35 9.95
N ARG A 55 7.94 -0.89 9.26
CA ARG A 55 8.89 -1.89 9.81
C ARG A 55 9.68 -1.38 11.02
N LYS A 56 9.75 -0.07 11.25
CA LYS A 56 10.39 0.49 12.46
C LYS A 56 9.54 0.32 13.71
N VAL A 57 8.23 0.14 13.54
CA VAL A 57 7.24 0.08 14.64
C VAL A 57 6.61 -1.31 14.75
N VAL A 58 6.43 -1.98 13.62
CA VAL A 58 5.86 -3.33 13.55
C VAL A 58 6.96 -4.35 13.84
N PRO A 59 6.86 -5.14 14.92
CA PRO A 59 7.82 -6.19 15.21
C PRO A 59 7.69 -7.34 14.21
N MET A 60 8.82 -7.99 13.90
CA MET A 60 8.79 -9.26 13.18
C MET A 60 8.16 -10.35 14.05
N VAL A 61 7.23 -11.12 13.49
CA VAL A 61 6.61 -12.25 14.17
C VAL A 61 7.29 -13.53 13.70
N GLY A 62 8.21 -14.03 14.51
CA GLY A 62 9.09 -15.13 14.10
C GLY A 62 10.00 -14.72 12.95
N MET A 63 9.94 -15.44 11.82
CA MET A 63 10.66 -15.09 10.58
C MET A 63 9.77 -14.39 9.54
N MET A 64 8.49 -14.12 9.86
CA MET A 64 7.53 -13.56 8.91
C MET A 64 7.41 -12.04 9.11
N ASP A 65 7.54 -11.30 8.01
CA ASP A 65 7.25 -9.87 7.98
C ASP A 65 5.73 -9.66 7.91
N ILE A 66 5.12 -9.28 9.03
CA ILE A 66 3.68 -8.94 9.11
C ILE A 66 3.39 -7.49 8.70
N THR A 67 4.42 -6.69 8.39
CA THR A 67 4.28 -5.29 8.00
C THR A 67 3.37 -5.09 6.78
N PRO A 68 3.40 -5.93 5.73
CA PRO A 68 2.47 -5.80 4.60
C PRO A 68 0.99 -5.86 5.02
N LEU A 69 0.64 -6.72 5.99
CA LEU A 69 -0.72 -6.81 6.51
C LEU A 69 -1.13 -5.52 7.23
N VAL A 70 -0.25 -5.01 8.11
CA VAL A 70 -0.48 -3.74 8.82
C VAL A 70 -0.62 -2.59 7.82
N ALA A 71 0.22 -2.55 6.79
CA ALA A 71 0.16 -1.53 5.75
C ALA A 71 -1.15 -1.56 4.97
N ILE A 72 -1.68 -2.75 4.63
CA ILE A 72 -2.99 -2.88 3.97
C ILE A 72 -4.09 -2.30 4.86
N ILE A 73 -4.10 -2.59 6.16
CA ILE A 73 -5.10 -2.05 7.09
C ILE A 73 -5.02 -0.51 7.13
N VAL A 74 -3.81 0.05 7.25
CA VAL A 74 -3.60 1.50 7.24
C VAL A 74 -4.10 2.12 5.94
N LEU A 75 -3.76 1.54 4.78
CA LEU A 75 -4.19 2.03 3.48
C LEU A 75 -5.72 1.93 3.28
N GLN A 76 -6.37 0.90 3.82
CA GLN A 76 -7.83 0.78 3.81
C GLN A 76 -8.50 1.89 4.64
N ILE A 77 -7.96 2.20 5.81
CA ILE A 77 -8.45 3.32 6.63
C ILE A 77 -8.30 4.64 5.87
N VAL A 78 -7.12 4.88 5.27
CA VAL A 78 -6.86 6.08 4.44
C VAL A 78 -7.84 6.16 3.27
N SER A 79 -8.08 5.05 2.57
CA SER A 79 -9.04 4.97 1.47
C SER A 79 -10.45 5.32 1.92
N GLY A 80 -10.89 4.81 3.08
CA GLY A 80 -12.19 5.14 3.66
C GLY A 80 -12.34 6.63 4.00
N LEU A 81 -11.31 7.25 4.58
CA LEU A 81 -11.29 8.69 4.86
C LEU A 81 -11.35 9.52 3.59
N ILE A 82 -10.62 9.13 2.53
CA ILE A 82 -10.69 9.77 1.22
C ILE A 82 -12.10 9.62 0.63
N GLY A 83 -12.74 8.47 0.79
CA GLY A 83 -14.12 8.22 0.35
C GLY A 83 -15.14 9.13 1.05
N GLN A 84 -15.00 9.33 2.36
CA GLN A 84 -15.84 10.27 3.11
C GLN A 84 -15.63 11.71 2.63
N LEU A 85 -14.37 12.11 2.42
CA LEU A 85 -14.04 13.42 1.86
C LEU A 85 -14.66 13.59 0.48
N ALA A 86 -14.52 12.59 -0.39
CA ALA A 86 -15.09 12.58 -1.73
C ALA A 86 -16.61 12.75 -1.70
N TYR A 87 -17.31 12.01 -0.83
CA TYR A 87 -18.76 12.10 -0.66
C TYR A 87 -19.24 13.51 -0.29
N TYR A 88 -18.44 14.28 0.46
CA TYR A 88 -18.78 15.67 0.80
C TYR A 88 -18.68 16.64 -0.40
N TYR A 89 -17.84 16.33 -1.40
CA TYR A 89 -17.61 17.19 -2.57
C TYR A 89 -18.42 16.81 -3.81
N TYR A 90 -19.06 15.63 -3.80
CA TYR A 90 -20.00 15.19 -4.82
C TYR A 90 -21.43 15.55 -4.45
#